data_AF-A0A532DET5-F1
#
_entry.id   AF-A0A532DET5-F1
#
_cell.length_a   1.000
_cell.length_b   1.000
_cell.length_c   1.000
_cell.angle_alpha   90.00
_cell.angle_beta   90.00
_cell.angle_gamma   90.00
#
_symmetry.space_group_name_H-M   'P 1'
#
loop_
_entity.id
_entity.type
_entity.pdbx_description
1 polymer ?
#
loop_
_entity_poly.entity_id
_entity_poly.type
_entity_poly.pdbx_seq_one_letter_code
_entity_poly.pdbx_strand_id
1 'polypeptide(L)'
;MARELRDRLHALTADLGGWSSLSYQEQSLCKRLVHLERLVELKELKLAQGGRLDENLYFNAINSLSGLLTKIGLKRRVKVVSLTDYLNNKPANEPKATPTKGQA
;
A
#
# COMPACT_ATOMS: atom_id res chain seq x y z
N MET A 1 -2.50 -0.17 23.02
CA MET A 1 -1.97 1.00 22.29
C MET A 1 -0.44 1.07 22.33
N ALA A 2 0.20 1.53 23.42
CA ALA A 2 1.68 1.66 23.43
C ALA A 2 2.44 0.31 23.45
N ARG A 3 1.82 -0.76 23.96
CA ARG A 3 2.37 -2.13 23.87
C ARG A 3 2.35 -2.64 22.43
N GLU A 4 1.18 -2.64 21.81
CA GLU A 4 0.98 -3.09 20.42
C GLU A 4 1.92 -2.39 19.41
N LEU A 5 2.10 -1.06 19.50
CA LEU A 5 3.04 -0.35 18.63
C LEU A 5 4.50 -0.78 18.84
N ARG A 6 4.88 -1.11 20.09
CA ARG A 6 6.21 -1.65 20.39
C ARG A 6 6.37 -3.06 19.84
N ASP A 7 5.34 -3.89 19.95
CA ASP A 7 5.37 -5.26 19.44
C ASP A 7 5.49 -5.26 17.90
N ARG A 8 4.76 -4.38 17.21
CA ARG A 8 4.89 -4.18 15.76
C ARG A 8 6.27 -3.65 15.36
N LEU A 9 6.81 -2.68 16.11
CA LEU A 9 8.15 -2.15 15.85
C LEU A 9 9.22 -3.23 16.05
N HIS A 10 9.07 -4.07 17.08
CA HIS A 10 9.95 -5.20 17.32
C HIS A 10 9.88 -6.22 16.18
N ALA A 11 8.67 -6.60 15.73
CA ALA A 11 8.49 -7.51 14.59
C ALA A 11 9.13 -6.95 13.31
N LEU A 12 8.82 -5.69 12.97
CA LEU A 12 9.37 -5.01 11.81
C LEU A 12 10.90 -4.98 11.83
N THR A 13 11.49 -4.65 12.98
CA THR A 13 12.94 -4.51 13.09
C THR A 13 13.63 -5.87 13.17
N ALA A 14 12.99 -6.90 13.69
CA ALA A 14 13.49 -8.28 13.65
C ALA A 14 13.64 -8.77 12.20
N ASP A 15 12.67 -8.49 11.33
CA ASP A 15 12.72 -8.84 9.90
C ASP A 15 13.85 -8.11 9.15
N LEU A 16 14.26 -6.94 9.62
CA LEU A 16 15.34 -6.14 9.06
C LEU A 16 16.73 -6.49 9.64
N GLY A 17 16.83 -7.54 10.45
CA GLY A 17 18.09 -8.00 11.05
C GLY A 17 18.36 -7.50 12.47
N GLY A 18 17.35 -6.93 13.13
CA GLY A 18 17.38 -6.52 14.54
C GLY A 18 17.64 -5.02 14.76
N TRP A 19 17.26 -4.50 15.94
CA TRP A 19 17.36 -3.06 16.24
C TRP A 19 18.79 -2.51 16.17
N SER A 20 19.78 -3.29 16.63
CA SER A 20 21.17 -2.87 16.73
C SER A 20 21.92 -2.87 15.39
N SER A 21 21.41 -3.56 14.36
CA SER A 21 22.01 -3.54 13.02
C SER A 21 21.58 -2.32 12.21
N LEU A 22 20.48 -1.67 12.60
CA LEU A 22 19.92 -0.52 11.91
C LEU A 22 20.64 0.78 12.30
N SER A 23 20.91 1.61 11.30
CA SER A 23 21.31 3.00 11.51
C SER A 23 20.22 3.79 12.24
N TYR A 24 20.60 4.92 12.84
CA TYR A 24 19.63 5.82 13.47
C TYR A 24 18.51 6.26 12.51
N GLN A 25 18.84 6.48 11.24
CA GLN A 25 17.85 6.89 10.23
C GLN A 25 16.84 5.77 9.98
N GLU A 26 17.29 4.53 9.82
CA GLU A 26 16.40 3.38 9.64
C GLU A 26 15.53 3.14 10.87
N GLN A 27 16.11 3.21 12.07
CA GLN A 27 15.36 3.15 13.33
C GLN A 27 14.27 4.22 13.42
N SER A 28 14.60 5.44 12.97
CA SER A 28 13.68 6.57 12.91
C SER A 28 12.54 6.31 11.92
N LEU A 29 12.84 5.81 10.72
CA LEU A 29 11.84 5.44 9.70
C LEU A 29 10.92 4.33 10.20
N CYS A 30 11.46 3.28 10.81
CA CYS A 30 10.67 2.17 11.38
C CYS A 30 9.66 2.67 12.42
N LYS A 31 10.07 3.60 13.30
CA LYS A 31 9.16 4.24 14.27
C LYS A 31 8.02 5.00 13.57
N ARG A 32 8.30 5.79 12.54
CA ARG A 32 7.24 6.51 11.81
C ARG A 32 6.31 5.56 11.05
N LEU A 33 6.85 4.46 10.53
CA LEU A 33 6.09 3.45 9.80
C LEU A 33 4.98 2.86 10.67
N VAL A 34 5.32 2.35 11.87
CA VAL A 34 4.31 1.75 12.77
C VAL A 34 3.26 2.76 13.25
N HIS A 35 3.63 4.03 13.37
CA HIS A 35 2.67 5.10 13.69
C HIS A 35 1.74 5.41 12.51
N LEU A 36 2.26 5.41 11.27
CA LEU A 36 1.46 5.61 10.07
C LEU A 36 0.50 4.45 9.82
N GLU A 37 0.94 3.20 10.01
CA GLU A 37 0.05 2.03 9.97
C GLU A 37 -1.13 2.22 10.92
N ARG A 38 -0.85 2.59 12.18
CA ARG A 38 -1.90 2.79 13.16
C ARG A 38 -2.84 3.94 12.79
N LEU A 39 -2.31 5.02 12.21
CA LEU A 39 -3.11 6.14 11.73
C LEU A 39 -4.06 5.71 10.60
N VAL A 40 -3.58 4.89 9.67
CA VAL A 40 -4.40 4.31 8.59
C VAL A 40 -5.49 3.41 9.16
N GLU A 41 -5.16 2.50 10.07
CA GLU A 41 -6.15 1.62 10.72
C GLU A 41 -7.23 2.39 11.49
N LEU A 42 -6.87 3.47 12.19
CA LEU A 42 -7.84 4.30 12.90
C LEU A 42 -8.84 4.95 11.93
N LYS A 43 -8.36 5.35 10.75
CA LYS A 43 -9.20 5.91 9.70
C LYS A 43 -10.12 4.85 9.09
N GLU A 44 -9.60 3.65 8.83
CA GLU A 44 -10.37 2.51 8.33
C GLU A 44 -11.43 2.05 9.34
N LEU A 45 -11.09 1.98 10.63
CA LEU A 45 -12.02 1.65 11.70
C LEU A 45 -13.16 2.67 11.77
N LYS A 46 -12.84 3.97 11.68
CA LYS A 46 -13.85 5.03 11.65
C LYS A 46 -14.79 4.87 10.46
N LEU A 47 -14.26 4.52 9.29
CA LEU A 47 -15.06 4.27 8.09
C LEU A 47 -15.97 3.03 8.27
N ALA A 48 -15.44 1.93 8.82
CA ALA A 48 -16.21 0.71 9.10
C ALA A 48 -17.35 0.93 10.10
N GLN A 49 -17.21 1.89 11.01
CA GLN A 49 -18.25 2.30 11.96
C GLN A 49 -19.29 3.25 11.35
N GLY A 50 -19.27 3.48 10.02
CA GLY A 50 -20.19 4.40 9.33
C GLY A 50 -19.79 5.87 9.44
N GLY A 51 -18.61 6.17 9.96
CA GLY A 51 -18.07 7.52 10.02
C GLY A 51 -17.57 8.01 8.66
N ARG A 52 -17.41 9.33 8.55
CA ARG A 52 -16.79 9.95 7.37
C ARG A 52 -15.28 10.06 7.50
N LEU A 53 -14.62 9.89 6.37
CA LEU A 53 -13.18 9.93 6.20
C LEU A 53 -12.83 11.05 5.20
N ASP A 54 -11.77 11.80 5.51
CA ASP A 54 -11.16 12.69 4.53
C ASP A 54 -10.25 11.84 3.63
N GLU A 55 -10.69 11.65 2.39
CA GLU A 55 -10.03 10.81 1.39
C GLU A 55 -8.63 11.32 1.06
N ASN A 56 -8.44 12.63 0.94
CA ASN A 56 -7.14 13.22 0.62
C ASN A 56 -6.13 12.95 1.72
N LEU A 57 -6.52 13.14 2.99
CA LEU A 57 -5.65 12.84 4.13
C LEU A 57 -5.36 11.34 4.27
N TYR A 58 -6.31 10.49 3.92
CA TYR A 58 -6.15 9.05 3.95
C TYR A 58 -5.20 8.55 2.86
N PHE A 59 -5.41 8.96 1.61
CA PHE A 59 -4.53 8.61 0.50
C PHE A 59 -3.11 9.16 0.72
N ASN A 60 -2.97 10.36 1.28
CA ASN A 60 -1.66 10.90 1.63
C ASN A 60 -0.94 10.04 2.68
N ALA A 61 -1.67 9.55 3.71
CA ALA A 61 -1.11 8.65 4.70
C ALA A 61 -0.65 7.31 4.09
N ILE A 62 -1.47 6.72 3.20
CA ILE A 62 -1.12 5.48 2.48
C ILE A 62 0.12 5.69 1.61
N ASN A 63 0.16 6.78 0.83
CA ASN A 63 1.29 7.09 -0.03
C ASN A 63 2.58 7.30 0.77
N SER A 64 2.48 8.00 1.90
CA SER A 64 3.60 8.17 2.83
C SER A 64 4.08 6.83 3.40
N LEU A 65 3.15 5.96 3.81
CA LEU A 65 3.45 4.63 4.33
C LEU A 65 4.15 3.75 3.27
N SER A 66 3.62 3.71 2.06
CA SER A 66 4.21 2.99 0.92
C SER A 66 5.62 3.48 0.58
N GLY A 67 5.83 4.80 0.62
CA GLY A 67 7.14 5.41 0.43
C GLY A 67 8.15 4.99 1.51
N LEU A 68 7.75 4.95 2.77
CA LEU A 68 8.60 4.47 3.86
C LEU A 68 8.93 2.97 3.73
N LEU A 69 7.92 2.14 3.44
CA LEU A 69 8.09 0.70 3.24
C LEU A 69 9.11 0.40 2.13
N THR A 70 9.04 1.14 1.01
CA THR A 70 9.99 0.99 -0.10
C THR A 70 11.41 1.34 0.34
N LYS A 71 11.58 2.40 1.15
CA LYS A 71 12.91 2.84 1.64
C LYS A 71 13.57 1.85 2.59
N ILE A 72 12.79 1.15 3.42
CA ILE A 72 13.32 0.14 4.36
C ILE A 72 13.51 -1.24 3.71
N GLY A 73 13.29 -1.37 2.40
CA GLY A 73 13.61 -2.58 1.66
C GLY A 73 12.42 -3.43 1.23
N LEU A 74 11.18 -2.94 1.29
CA LEU A 74 10.04 -3.62 0.68
C LEU A 74 10.26 -3.69 -0.84
N LYS A 75 10.58 -4.88 -1.34
CA LYS A 75 10.78 -5.12 -2.78
C LYS A 75 9.44 -5.30 -3.47
N ARG A 76 9.21 -4.54 -4.54
CA ARG A 76 8.08 -4.76 -5.45
C ARG A 76 8.16 -6.15 -6.06
N ARG A 77 7.14 -6.98 -5.87
CA ARG A 77 6.97 -8.26 -6.56
C ARG A 77 6.19 -8.04 -7.85
N VAL A 78 6.88 -8.00 -8.99
CA VAL A 78 6.22 -7.88 -10.31
C VAL A 78 5.64 -9.24 -10.68
N LYS A 79 4.33 -9.29 -10.92
CA LYS A 79 3.71 -10.45 -11.56
C LYS A 79 4.09 -10.42 -13.04
N VAL A 80 4.95 -11.33 -13.47
CA VAL A 80 5.21 -11.54 -14.90
C VAL A 80 3.96 -12.18 -15.49
N VAL A 81 3.26 -11.44 -16.34
CA VAL A 81 2.14 -11.95 -17.13
C VAL A 81 2.66 -12.03 -18.56
N SER A 82 2.74 -13.24 -19.12
CA SER A 82 3.11 -13.35 -20.53
C SER A 82 1.97 -12.82 -21.41
N LEU A 83 2.29 -12.34 -22.60
CA LEU A 83 1.28 -11.93 -23.57
C LEU A 83 0.28 -13.07 -23.84
N THR A 84 0.77 -14.31 -23.85
CA THR A 84 -0.04 -15.52 -23.97
C THR A 84 -1.02 -15.69 -22.81
N ASP A 85 -0.58 -15.47 -21.56
CA ASP A 85 -1.45 -15.54 -20.38
C ASP A 85 -2.53 -14.45 -20.38
N TYR A 86 -2.20 -13.28 -20.90
CA TYR A 86 -3.14 -12.16 -21.04
C TYR A 86 -4.19 -12.42 -22.12
N LEU A 87 -3.76 -12.94 -23.28
CA LEU A 87 -4.66 -13.29 -24.39
C LEU A 87 -5.59 -14.45 -24.03
N ASN A 88 -5.09 -15.46 -23.32
CA ASN A 88 -5.89 -16.61 -22.89
C ASN A 88 -6.89 -16.28 -21.77
N ASN A 89 -6.69 -15.19 -21.03
CA ASN A 89 -7.60 -14.73 -19.97
C ASN A 89 -8.45 -13.52 -20.36
N LYS A 90 -8.47 -13.08 -21.62
CA LYS A 90 -9.37 -12.00 -22.05
C LYS A 90 -10.80 -12.55 -22.05
N PRO A 91 -11.71 -12.13 -21.13
CA PRO A 91 -13.12 -12.46 -21.27
C PRO A 91 -13.62 -11.80 -22.56
N ALA A 92 -14.30 -12.59 -23.40
CA ALA A 92 -14.71 -12.23 -24.75
C ALA A 92 -15.82 -11.17 -24.83
N ASN A 93 -15.70 -10.05 -24.10
CA ASN A 93 -16.66 -8.96 -24.15
C ASN A 93 -15.94 -7.61 -24.23
N GLU A 94 -15.71 -7.16 -25.46
CA GLU A 94 -15.67 -5.73 -25.77
C GLU A 94 -16.86 -5.42 -26.71
N PRO A 95 -17.67 -4.40 -26.40
CA PRO A 95 -18.77 -3.98 -27.27
C PRO A 95 -18.22 -3.44 -28.59
N LYS A 96 -18.78 -3.92 -29.71
CA LYS A 96 -18.42 -3.53 -31.07
C LYS A 96 -18.59 -2.01 -31.24
N ALA A 97 -17.53 -1.32 -31.66
CA ALA A 97 -17.60 0.07 -32.08
C ALA A 97 -18.50 0.17 -33.33
N THR A 98 -19.60 0.93 -33.22
CA THR A 98 -20.48 1.25 -34.35
C THR A 98 -19.77 2.23 -35.27
N PRO A 99 -19.65 1.97 -36.58
CA PRO A 99 -19.10 2.95 -37.51
C PRO A 99 -20.07 4.12 -37.66
N THR A 100 -19.65 5.32 -37.24
CA THR A 100 -20.34 6.58 -37.49
C THR A 100 -20.39 6.82 -39.00
N LYS A 101 -21.60 6.75 -39.58
CA LYS A 101 -21.83 7.18 -40.96
C LYS A 101 -21.50 8.67 -41.08
N GLY A 102 -20.59 9.00 -41.99
CA GLY A 102 -20.35 10.38 -42.42
C GLY A 102 -21.65 10.98 -42.95
N GLN A 103 -22.01 12.15 -42.43
CA GLN A 103 -23.08 12.97 -42.96
C GLN A 103 -22.50 13.90 -44.05
N ALA A 104 -23.27 13.98 -45.13
CA ALA A 104 -23.06 14.80 -46.31
C ALA A 104 -23.24 16.30 -46.04
#